data_AF-A0A0R1H135-F1
#
_entry.id   AF-A0A0R1H135-F1
#
_cell.length_a   1.000
_cell.length_b   1.000
_cell.length_c   1.000
_cell.angle_alpha   90.00
_cell.angle_beta   90.00
_cell.angle_gamma   90.00
#
_symmetry.space_group_name_H-M   'P 1'
#
loop_
_entity.id
_entity.type
_entity.pdbx_description
1 polymer ?
#
loop_
_entity_poly.entity_id
_entity_poly.type
_entity_poly.pdbx_seq_one_letter_code
_entity_poly.pdbx_strand_id
1 'polypeptide(L)' 'MLAPEETVSDYALFQQFKQFIRNHRAEVVAAASLENYVHSHRPKLHILAHSECIPARYKRVLRQLTPDDFKALEQQLHD' A
#
# COMPACT_ATOMS: atom_id res chain seq x y z
N MET A 1 21.52 21.40 12.78
CA MET A 1 20.08 21.17 12.97
C MET A 1 19.76 19.82 12.36
N LEU A 2 19.56 18.79 13.18
CA LEU A 2 19.05 17.50 12.71
C LEU A 2 17.56 17.72 12.40
N ALA A 3 17.15 17.48 11.15
CA ALA A 3 15.74 17.51 10.78
C ALA A 3 14.97 16.59 11.75
N PRO A 4 13.83 17.01 12.31
CA PRO A 4 13.03 16.09 13.08
C PRO A 4 12.72 14.91 12.16
N GLU A 5 13.05 13.69 12.59
CA GLU A 5 12.48 12.50 11.97
C GLU A 5 10.97 12.69 12.09
N GLU A 6 10.35 13.17 11.01
CA GLU A 6 8.93 13.46 10.96
C GLU A 6 8.24 12.21 11.45
N THR A 7 7.68 12.29 12.65
CA THR A 7 6.94 11.20 13.24
C THR A 7 5.64 11.16 12.46
N VAL A 8 5.68 10.55 11.28
CA VAL A 8 4.51 10.45 10.40
C VAL A 8 3.47 9.68 11.20
N SER A 9 2.45 10.40 11.65
CA SER A 9 1.31 9.84 12.39
C SER A 9 0.71 8.70 11.57
N ASP A 10 0.19 7.65 12.24
CA ASP A 10 -0.48 6.53 11.57
C ASP A 10 -1.55 7.02 10.58
N TYR A 11 -2.25 8.11 10.91
CA TYR A 11 -3.20 8.75 10.00
C TYR A 11 -2.54 9.30 8.73
N ALA A 12 -1.43 10.05 8.87
CA ALA A 12 -0.71 10.59 7.72
C ALA A 12 -0.10 9.46 6.87
N LEU A 13 0.36 8.39 7.51
CA LEU A 13 0.92 7.22 6.84
C LEU A 13 -0.17 6.46 6.07
N PHE A 14 -1.38 6.38 6.62
CA PHE A 14 -2.55 5.84 5.94
C PHE A 14 -2.97 6.69 4.73
N GLN A 15 -2.99 8.02 4.86
CA GLN A 15 -3.30 8.91 3.72
C GLN A 15 -2.27 8.77 2.59
N GLN A 16 -0.98 8.71 2.92
CA GLN A 16 0.08 8.46 1.93
C GLN A 16 -0.07 7.09 1.27
N PHE A 17 -0.46 6.06 2.04
CA PHE A 17 -0.74 4.74 1.51
C PHE A 17 -1.93 4.76 0.54
N LYS A 18 -3.03 5.45 0.87
CA LYS A 18 -4.16 5.61 -0.05
C LYS A 18 -3.74 6.26 -1.37
N GLN A 19 -2.93 7.32 -1.30
CA GLN A 19 -2.43 8.00 -2.49
C GLN A 19 -1.51 7.10 -3.31
N PHE A 20 -0.65 6.32 -2.65
CA PHE A 20 0.19 5.31 -3.29
C PHE A 20 -0.65 4.27 -4.05
N ILE A 21 -1.69 3.70 -3.42
CA ILE A 21 -2.56 2.73 -4.10
C ILE A 21 -3.29 3.38 -5.28
N ARG A 22 -3.75 4.64 -5.16
CA ARG A 22 -4.39 5.36 -6.27
C ARG A 22 -3.45 5.53 -7.47
N ASN A 23 -2.17 5.81 -7.23
CA ASN A 23 -1.16 5.88 -8.29
C ASN A 23 -0.90 4.50 -8.91
N HIS A 24 -1.08 3.42 -8.15
CA HIS A 24 -0.91 2.04 -8.61
C HIS A 24 -2.24 1.34 -8.89
N ARG A 25 -3.32 2.09 -9.14
CA ARG A 25 -4.67 1.56 -9.39
C ARG A 25 -4.68 0.53 -10.51
N ALA A 26 -3.95 0.79 -11.60
CA ALA A 26 -3.86 -0.13 -12.73
C ALA A 26 -3.28 -1.50 -12.33
N GLU A 27 -2.28 -1.52 -11.45
CA GLU A 27 -1.69 -2.76 -10.95
C GLU A 27 -2.61 -3.47 -9.96
N VAL A 28 -3.33 -2.72 -9.12
CA VAL A 28 -4.32 -3.28 -8.18
C VAL A 28 -5.47 -3.95 -8.93
N VAL A 29 -5.97 -3.29 -9.98
CA VAL A 29 -7.00 -3.86 -10.87
C VAL A 29 -6.46 -5.09 -11.61
N ALA A 30 -5.21 -5.06 -12.08
CA ALA A 30 -4.57 -6.21 -12.71
C ALA A 30 -4.36 -7.39 -11.74
N ALA A 31 -4.15 -7.12 -10.45
CA ALA A 31 -4.05 -8.11 -9.40
C ALA A 31 -5.40 -8.66 -8.92
N ALA A 32 -6.52 -8.20 -9.51
CA ALA A 32 -7.91 -8.50 -9.17
C ALA A 32 -8.38 -8.04 -7.77
N SER A 33 -7.47 -7.83 -6.81
CA SER A 33 -7.77 -7.23 -5.50
C SER A 33 -6.56 -6.54 -4.90
N LEU A 34 -6.80 -5.59 -4.00
CA LEU A 34 -5.77 -4.92 -3.21
C LEU A 34 -5.04 -5.90 -2.29
N GLU A 35 -5.75 -6.90 -1.76
CA GLU A 35 -5.14 -7.96 -0.96
C GLU A 35 -4.16 -8.78 -1.79
N ASN A 36 -4.52 -9.16 -3.02
CA ASN A 36 -3.63 -9.86 -3.94
C ASN A 36 -2.46 -9.00 -4.39
N TYR A 37 -2.69 -7.72 -4.66
CA TYR A 37 -1.63 -6.75 -4.96
C TYR A 37 -0.63 -6.68 -3.80
N VAL A 38 -1.10 -6.50 -2.57
CA VAL A 38 -0.24 -6.50 -1.37
C VAL A 38 0.48 -7.83 -1.18
N HIS A 39 -0.18 -8.96 -1.47
CA HIS A 39 0.44 -10.28 -1.35
C HIS A 39 1.50 -10.56 -2.42
N SER A 40 1.32 -10.01 -3.63
CA SER A 40 2.20 -10.18 -4.78
C SER A 40 3.38 -9.21 -4.75
N HIS A 41 3.15 -7.98 -4.29
CA HIS A 41 4.15 -6.91 -4.13
C HIS A 41 4.73 -6.84 -2.72
N ARG A 42 4.40 -7.83 -1.86
CA ARG A 42 5.17 -8.06 -0.64
C ARG A 42 6.61 -8.31 -1.05
N PRO A 43 7.61 -7.80 -0.29
CA PRO A 43 9.02 -8.04 -0.57
C PRO A 43 9.35 -9.51 -0.32
N LYS A 44 8.93 -10.38 -1.23
CA LYS A 44 9.45 -11.73 -1.41
C LYS A 44 10.72 -11.56 -2.24
N LEU A 45 11.74 -12.33 -1.90
CA LEU A 45 13.11 -12.27 -2.42
C LEU A 45 13.28 -12.48 -3.94
N HIS A 46 12.20 -12.41 -4.73
CA HIS A 46 12.21 -12.69 -6.16
C HIS A 46 12.32 -11.40 -6.98
N ILE A 47 13.57 -11.09 -7.28
CA ILE A 47 14.05 -10.46 -8.51
C ILE A 47 13.22 -11.03 -9.67
N LEU A 48 12.44 -10.21 -10.40
CA LEU A 48 12.18 -10.34 -11.87
C LEU A 48 10.99 -9.53 -12.43
N ALA A 49 10.30 -8.69 -11.68
CA ALA A 49 9.35 -7.76 -12.28
C ALA A 49 9.62 -6.35 -11.80
N HIS A 50 9.70 -5.40 -12.73
CA HIS A 50 9.78 -3.95 -12.52
C HIS A 50 8.51 -3.37 -11.83
N SER A 51 7.80 -4.17 -11.03
CA SER A 51 6.69 -3.70 -10.22
C SER A 51 7.25 -2.96 -9.02
N GLU A 52 6.88 -1.68 -8.91
CA GLU A 52 7.22 -0.86 -7.76
C GLU A 52 6.71 -1.55 -6.48
N CYS A 53 7.62 -2.15 -5.72
CA CYS A 53 7.27 -2.87 -4.51
C CYS A 53 6.67 -1.89 -3.49
N ILE A 54 5.69 -2.36 -2.70
CA ILE A 54 5.10 -1.52 -1.65
C ILE A 54 6.20 -1.08 -0.67
N PRO A 55 6.42 0.24 -0.49
CA PRO A 55 7.45 0.73 0.41
C PRO A 55 7.34 0.16 1.81
N ALA A 56 8.48 -0.22 2.39
CA ALA A 56 8.52 -0.85 3.72
C ALA A 56 7.86 0.00 4.82
N ARG A 57 7.81 1.33 4.65
CA ARG A 57 7.12 2.26 5.57
C ARG A 57 5.64 1.93 5.75
N TYR A 58 4.96 1.42 4.72
CA TYR A 58 3.54 1.06 4.78
C TYR A 58 3.27 -0.30 5.42
N LYS A 59 4.30 -1.08 5.79
CA LYS A 59 4.10 -2.37 6.49
C LYS A 59 3.29 -2.24 7.77
N ARG A 60 3.41 -1.11 8.48
CA ARG A 60 2.62 -0.86 9.70
C ARG A 60 1.14 -0.67 9.38
N VAL A 61 0.81 0.14 8.36
CA VAL A 61 -0.57 0.29 7.88
C VAL A 61 -1.14 -1.04 7.42
N LEU A 62 -0.41 -1.80 6.60
CA LEU A 62 -0.84 -3.13 6.14
C LEU A 62 -1.10 -4.14 7.26
N ARG A 63 -0.47 -3.97 8.43
CA ARG A 63 -0.72 -4.82 9.61
C ARG A 63 -1.95 -4.39 10.41
N GLN A 64 -2.33 -3.13 10.32
CA GLN A 64 -3.50 -2.56 10.99
C GLN A 64 -4.77 -2.74 10.17
N LEU A 65 -4.65 -2.86 8.84
CA LEU A 65 -5.80 -3.06 7.95
C LEU A 65 -6.40 -4.44 8.12
N THR A 66 -7.72 -4.47 8.29
CA THR A 66 -8.53 -5.68 8.27
C THR A 66 -8.96 -6.02 6.83
N PRO A 67 -9.44 -7.26 6.57
CA PRO A 67 -9.99 -7.64 5.26
C PRO A 67 -11.12 -6.71 4.79
N ASP A 68 -11.94 -6.18 5.70
CA ASP A 68 -12.98 -5.20 5.39
C ASP A 68 -12.40 -3.84 4.99
N ASP A 69 -11.31 -3.40 5.64
CA ASP A 69 -10.61 -2.17 5.24
C ASP A 69 -10.01 -2.30 3.83
N PHE A 70 -9.47 -3.47 3.48
CA PHE A 70 -8.98 -3.74 2.12
C PHE A 70 -10.10 -3.60 1.10
N LYS A 71 -11.27 -4.19 1.35
CA LYS A 71 -12.44 -4.04 0.48
C LYS A 71 -12.93 -2.59 0.39
N ALA A 72 -12.97 -1.87 1.51
CA ALA A 72 -13.38 -0.46 1.51
C ALA A 72 -12.42 0.41 0.69
N LEU A 73 -11.11 0.20 0.82
CA LEU A 73 -10.10 0.87 0.01
C LEU A 73 -10.24 0.53 -1.47
N GLU A 74 -10.48 -0.74 -1.78
CA GLU A 74 -10.69 -1.22 -3.15
C GLU A 74 -11.95 -0.58 -3.78
N GLN A 75 -13.07 -0.52 -3.06
CA GLN A 75 -14.27 0.19 -3.50
C GLN A 75 -13.97 1.66 -3.80
N GLN A 76 -13.20 2.35 -2.94
CA GLN A 76 -12.78 3.74 -3.18
C GLN A 76 -11.82 3.91 -4.37
N LEU A 77 -11.19 2.84 -4.84
CA LEU A 77 -10.38 2.83 -6.06
C LEU A 77 -11.20 2.52 -7.30
N HIS A 78 -12.36 1.88 -7.16
CA HIS A 78 -13.23 1.53 -8.29
C HIS A 78 -14.26 2.62 -8.62
N ASP A 79 -14.59 3.49 -7.66
CA ASP A 79 -15.33 4.75 -7.86
C ASP A 79 -14.50 5.80 -8.64
#